data_AF-A0A2W4LQ74-F1
#
_entry.id   AF-A0A2W4LQ74-F1
#
_cell.length_a   1.000
_cell.length_b   1.000
_cell.length_c   1.000
_cell.angle_alpha   90.00
_cell.angle_beta   90.00
_cell.angle_gamma   90.00
#
_symmetry.space_group_name_H-M   'P 1'
#
loop_
_entity.id
_entity.type
_entity.pdbx_description
1 polymer ?
#
loop_
_entity_poly.entity_id
_entity_poly.type
_entity_poly.pdbx_seq_one_letter_code
_entity_poly.pdbx_strand_id
1 'polypeptide(L)'
;MRPLGWVCGGPHAVVLALRDAVGPEGTVVVPTHTPDNSDPATWRHPSVPAEWWPTIRAELPGFDPAVTPSRWMGVIAETVRTWP
;
A
#
# COMPACT_ATOMS: atom_id res chain seq x y z
N MET A 1 -1.99 -8.30 10.14
CA MET A 1 -3.21 -9.10 10.39
C MET A 1 -2.90 -10.48 10.96
N ARG A 2 -2.12 -11.34 10.28
CA ARG A 2 -1.86 -12.72 10.77
C ARG A 2 -1.46 -12.85 12.26
N PRO A 3 -0.61 -11.98 12.84
CA PRO A 3 -0.27 -12.08 14.27
C PRO A 3 -1.43 -11.79 15.25
N LEU A 4 -2.47 -11.08 14.80
CA LEU A 4 -3.64 -10.73 15.64
C LEU A 4 -4.68 -11.85 15.71
N GLY A 5 -4.49 -12.94 14.95
CA GLY A 5 -5.52 -13.97 14.79
C GLY A 5 -6.77 -13.45 14.07
N TRP A 6 -7.93 -13.99 14.42
CA TRP A 6 -9.22 -13.52 13.91
C TRP A 6 -9.66 -12.28 14.68
N VAL A 7 -10.01 -11.22 13.94
CA VAL A 7 -10.48 -9.95 14.51
C VAL A 7 -11.91 -9.71 14.04
N CYS A 8 -12.85 -9.58 14.98
CA CYS A 8 -14.21 -9.17 14.66
C CYS A 8 -14.19 -7.78 14.02
N GLY A 9 -14.72 -7.64 12.80
CA GLY A 9 -14.65 -6.39 12.03
C GLY A 9 -13.32 -6.18 11.26
N GLY A 10 -12.39 -7.13 11.33
CA GLY A 10 -11.21 -7.19 10.47
C GLY A 10 -10.34 -5.93 10.52
N PRO A 11 -9.77 -5.50 9.37
CA PRO A 11 -8.90 -4.32 9.28
C PRO A 11 -9.55 -3.03 9.78
N HIS A 12 -10.85 -2.83 9.53
CA HIS A 12 -11.58 -1.64 9.94
C HIS A 12 -11.58 -1.48 11.46
N ALA A 13 -11.84 -2.56 12.20
CA ALA A 13 -11.79 -2.56 13.66
C ALA A 13 -10.39 -2.22 14.21
N VAL A 14 -9.33 -2.68 13.55
CA VAL A 14 -7.95 -2.35 13.92
C VAL A 14 -7.66 -0.86 13.70
N VAL A 15 -8.13 -0.27 12.59
CA VAL A 15 -7.94 1.17 12.34
C VAL A 15 -8.69 2.02 13.37
N LEU A 16 -9.92 1.65 13.72
CA LEU A 16 -10.66 2.32 14.81
C LEU A 16 -9.90 2.22 16.14
N ALA A 17 -9.43 1.02 16.51
CA ALA A 17 -8.67 0.83 17.73
C ALA A 17 -7.36 1.65 17.77
N LEU A 18 -6.68 1.80 16.63
CA LEU A 18 -5.50 2.67 16.53
C LEU A 18 -5.86 4.14 16.73
N ARG A 19 -6.97 4.62 16.14
CA ARG A 19 -7.46 5.99 16.32
C ARG A 19 -7.85 6.27 17.77
N ASP A 20 -8.54 5.33 18.42
CA ASP A 20 -8.89 5.45 19.84
C ASP A 20 -7.65 5.50 20.73
N ALA A 21 -6.63 4.68 20.43
CA ALA A 21 -5.40 4.62 21.21
C ALA A 21 -4.54 5.89 21.11
N VAL A 22 -4.47 6.53 19.93
CA VAL A 22 -3.71 7.78 19.77
C VAL A 22 -4.51 9.00 20.26
N GLY A 23 -5.83 8.87 20.41
CA GLY A 23 -6.72 9.94 20.85
C GLY A 23 -6.99 11.00 19.78
N PRO A 24 -7.84 12.00 20.08
CA PRO A 24 -8.29 12.99 19.09
C PRO A 24 -7.18 13.89 18.54
N GLU A 25 -6.12 14.13 19.32
CA GLU A 25 -4.96 14.94 18.91
C GLU A 25 -3.83 14.08 18.31
N GLY A 26 -4.01 12.76 18.30
CA GLY A 26 -3.05 11.80 17.77
C GLY A 26 -3.12 11.68 16.26
N THR A 27 -2.00 11.32 15.63
CA THR A 27 -1.93 11.09 14.18
C THR A 27 -1.50 9.66 13.89
N VAL A 28 -2.30 8.93 13.11
CA VAL A 28 -1.92 7.62 12.55
C VAL A 28 -1.28 7.84 11.19
N VAL A 29 -0.04 7.38 11.01
CA VAL A 29 0.68 7.42 9.75
C VAL A 29 1.01 6.00 9.31
N VAL A 30 0.81 5.69 8.04
CA VAL A 30 1.16 4.41 7.43
C VAL A 30 2.00 4.62 6.17
N PRO A 31 2.94 3.72 5.84
CA PRO A 31 3.58 3.73 4.54
C PRO A 31 2.63 3.19 3.46
N THR A 32 2.59 3.84 2.30
CA THR A 32 1.77 3.47 1.13
C THR A 32 2.63 3.27 -0.12
N HIS A 33 3.76 2.58 0.03
CA HIS A 33 4.75 2.44 -1.04
C HIS A 33 4.20 1.73 -2.29
N THR A 34 4.66 2.20 -3.45
CA THR A 34 4.27 1.71 -4.80
C THR A 34 5.51 1.30 -5.61
N PRO A 35 6.30 0.30 -5.15
CA PRO A 35 7.55 -0.10 -5.81
C PRO A 35 7.38 -0.53 -7.27
N ASP A 36 6.20 -0.99 -7.67
CA ASP A 36 5.90 -1.33 -9.07
C ASP A 36 5.82 -0.07 -9.98
N ASN A 37 5.67 1.13 -9.40
CA ASN A 37 5.74 2.41 -10.12
C ASN A 37 7.17 2.96 -10.10
N SER A 38 8.12 2.15 -10.58
CA SER A 38 9.55 2.49 -10.65
C SER A 38 10.17 1.98 -11.96
N ASP A 39 11.43 2.32 -12.23
CA ASP A 39 12.10 1.87 -13.45
C ASP A 39 12.26 0.33 -13.44
N PRO A 40 11.79 -0.38 -14.49
CA PRO A 40 11.83 -1.83 -14.55
C PRO A 40 13.24 -2.42 -14.56
N ALA A 41 14.27 -1.63 -14.89
CA ALA A 41 15.67 -2.04 -14.81
C ALA A 41 16.12 -2.32 -13.36
N THR A 42 15.39 -1.79 -12.36
CA THR A 42 15.69 -2.00 -10.94
C THR A 42 14.94 -3.19 -10.34
N TRP A 43 13.99 -3.78 -11.06
CA TRP A 43 13.13 -4.85 -10.54
C TRP A 43 13.88 -6.18 -10.44
N ARG A 44 13.68 -6.87 -9.31
CA ARG A 44 14.34 -8.15 -9.01
C ARG A 44 13.39 -9.24 -8.50
N HIS A 45 12.16 -8.89 -8.13
CA HIS A 45 11.21 -9.79 -7.47
C HIS A 45 9.78 -9.72 -8.06
N PRO A 46 9.57 -10.21 -9.30
CA PRO A 46 10.57 -10.72 -10.24
C PRO A 46 11.19 -9.60 -11.07
N SER A 47 12.32 -9.89 -11.74
CA SER A 47 12.76 -9.09 -12.88
C SER A 47 11.93 -9.42 -14.13
N VAL A 48 11.98 -8.54 -15.13
CA VAL A 48 11.34 -8.74 -16.45
C VAL A 48 12.37 -8.59 -17.57
N PRO A 49 12.16 -9.19 -18.75
CA PRO A 49 13.06 -9.06 -19.88
C PRO A 49 13.37 -7.59 -20.24
N ALA A 50 14.63 -7.29 -20.56
CA ALA A 50 15.06 -5.92 -20.86
C ALA A 50 14.37 -5.33 -22.09
N GLU A 51 13.99 -6.18 -23.05
CA GLU A 51 13.20 -5.81 -24.22
C GLU A 51 11.81 -5.25 -23.87
N TRP A 52 11.27 -5.54 -22.68
CA TRP A 52 9.97 -5.01 -22.24
C TRP A 52 10.09 -3.63 -21.60
N TRP A 53 11.29 -3.22 -21.17
CA TRP A 53 11.47 -1.97 -20.42
C TRP A 53 10.99 -0.72 -21.17
N PRO A 54 11.25 -0.53 -22.48
CA PRO A 54 10.73 0.62 -23.20
C PRO A 54 9.20 0.68 -23.20
N THR A 55 8.53 -0.46 -23.44
CA THR A 55 7.07 -0.56 -23.41
C THR A 55 6.51 -0.26 -22.03
N ILE A 56 7.11 -0.82 -20.97
CA ILE A 56 6.69 -0.55 -19.59
C ILE A 56 6.84 0.94 -19.28
N ARG A 57 7.95 1.58 -19.64
CA ARG A 57 8.15 3.02 -19.40
C ARG A 57 7.15 3.90 -20.16
N ALA A 58 6.72 3.47 -21.35
CA ALA A 58 5.76 4.21 -22.17
C ALA A 58 4.31 4.04 -21.69
N GLU A 59 3.94 2.86 -21.21
CA GLU A 59 2.55 2.47 -20.98
C GLU A 59 2.17 2.32 -19.49
N LEU A 60 3.14 2.28 -18.56
CA LEU A 60 2.86 2.18 -17.14
C LEU A 60 2.07 3.42 -16.68
N PRO A 61 0.88 3.27 -16.08
CA PRO A 61 0.12 4.40 -15.58
C PRO A 61 0.93 5.22 -14.57
N GLY A 62 0.81 6.54 -14.64
CA GLY A 62 1.37 7.42 -13.63
C GLY A 62 0.75 7.14 -12.25
N PHE A 63 1.50 7.44 -11.19
CA PHE A 63 0.98 7.38 -9.83
C PHE A 63 -0.20 8.34 -9.64
N ASP A 64 -1.32 7.79 -9.15
CA ASP A 64 -2.49 8.52 -8.66
C ASP A 64 -2.72 8.18 -7.18
N PRO A 65 -2.64 9.15 -6.26
CA PRO A 65 -2.80 8.91 -4.83
C PRO A 65 -4.19 8.39 -4.43
N ALA A 66 -5.23 8.63 -5.23
CA ALA A 66 -6.58 8.18 -4.92
C ALA A 66 -6.79 6.69 -5.23
N VAL A 67 -6.18 6.19 -6.32
CA VAL A 67 -6.49 4.86 -6.84
C VAL A 67 -5.31 3.90 -6.91
N THR A 68 -4.07 4.38 -6.88
CA THR A 68 -2.89 3.49 -6.95
C THR A 68 -2.76 2.70 -5.65
N PRO A 69 -2.91 1.36 -5.69
CA PRO A 69 -2.82 0.56 -4.48
C PRO A 69 -1.37 0.49 -3.99
N SER A 70 -1.18 0.50 -2.68
CA SER A 70 0.15 0.19 -2.14
C SER A 70 0.48 -1.28 -2.38
N ARG A 71 1.77 -1.59 -2.49
CA ARG A 71 2.25 -2.97 -2.62
C ARG A 71 3.01 -3.36 -1.37
N TRP A 72 2.75 -4.56 -0.88
CA TRP A 72 3.40 -5.17 0.29
C TRP A 72 3.20 -4.46 1.64
N MET A 73 2.47 -3.34 1.70
CA MET A 73 2.19 -2.63 2.96
C MET A 73 1.10 -3.31 3.81
N GLY A 74 0.28 -4.15 3.16
CA GLY A 74 -0.75 -4.94 3.81
C GLY A 74 -2.06 -4.20 4.04
N VAL A 75 -3.09 -4.96 4.42
CA VAL A 75 -4.48 -4.50 4.42
C VAL A 75 -4.78 -3.37 5.41
N ILE A 76 -3.99 -3.22 6.49
CA ILE A 76 -4.17 -2.10 7.42
C ILE A 76 -3.78 -0.78 6.75
N ALA A 77 -2.62 -0.73 6.09
CA ALA A 77 -2.20 0.46 5.35
C ALA A 77 -3.18 0.81 4.23
N GLU A 78 -3.69 -0.21 3.50
CA GLU A 78 -4.74 -0.02 2.49
C GLU A 78 -6.04 0.51 3.10
N THR A 79 -6.44 0.05 4.29
CA THR A 79 -7.66 0.54 4.95
C THR A 79 -7.50 1.99 5.42
N VAL A 80 -6.31 2.36 5.93
CA VAL A 80 -6.01 3.73 6.35
C VAL A 80 -5.94 4.68 5.15
N ARG A 81 -5.30 4.29 4.03
CA ARG A 81 -5.15 5.19 2.87
C ARG A 81 -6.49 5.55 2.22
N THR A 82 -7.50 4.69 2.35
CA THR A 82 -8.85 4.92 1.81
C THR A 82 -9.84 5.33 2.90
N TRP A 83 -9.36 5.70 4.08
CA TRP A 83 -10.21 6.11 5.19
C TRP A 83 -10.82 7.50 4.88
N PRO A 84 -12.12 7.72 5.14
CA PRO A 84 -12.78 9.00 4.89
C PRO A 84 -12.33 10.12 5.84
#